data_AF-A0A8J7M0R8-F1
#
_entry.id   AF-A0A8J7M0R8-F1
#
_cell.length_a   1.000
_cell.length_b   1.000
_cell.length_c   1.000
_cell.angle_alpha   90.00
_cell.angle_beta   90.00
_cell.angle_gamma   90.00
#
_symmetry.space_group_name_H-M   'P 1'
#
loop_
_entity.id
_entity.type
_entity.pdbx_description
1 polymer ?
#
loop_
_entity_poly.entity_id
_entity_poly.type
_entity_poly.pdbx_seq_one_letter_code
_entity_poly.pdbx_strand_id
1 'polypeptide(L)'
;MSIYLDMPADMEVREVILERVLQNTGALLEICVVRHGNQYEAAVFMEHKYKPGPPLPRPLESPAGEKTHWMGVRPKIGLTTEEADQITYEVQGVNALYRIQMRDNWGATLDVI
;
A
#
# COMPACT_ATOMS: atom_id res chain seq x y z
N MET A 1 9.30 6.51 -18.65
CA MET A 1 10.09 6.45 -17.41
C MET A 1 9.11 6.56 -16.27
N SER A 2 9.10 5.59 -15.35
CA SER A 2 8.29 5.68 -14.13
C SER A 2 8.86 6.82 -13.26
N ILE A 3 7.99 7.71 -12.77
CA ILE A 3 8.38 8.77 -11.83
C ILE A 3 8.68 8.20 -10.43
N TYR A 4 8.28 6.95 -10.18
CA TYR A 4 8.43 6.27 -8.90
C TYR A 4 9.84 5.70 -8.71
N LEU A 5 10.40 5.93 -7.52
CA LEU A 5 11.77 5.63 -7.16
C LEU A 5 11.84 4.57 -6.05
N ASP A 6 13.01 3.94 -5.90
CA ASP A 6 13.35 2.98 -4.84
C ASP A 6 12.47 1.71 -4.79
N MET A 7 11.78 1.41 -5.89
CA MET A 7 10.97 0.19 -6.03
C MET A 7 11.85 -1.06 -6.20
N PRO A 8 11.39 -2.23 -5.73
CA PRO A 8 11.95 -3.52 -6.14
C PRO A 8 11.98 -3.67 -7.66
N ALA A 9 12.98 -4.38 -8.18
CA ALA A 9 13.18 -4.52 -9.63
C ALA A 9 12.03 -5.26 -10.35
N ASP A 10 11.28 -6.09 -9.62
CA ASP A 10 10.12 -6.85 -10.10
C ASP A 10 8.78 -6.17 -9.78
N MET A 11 8.81 -4.89 -9.40
CA MET A 11 7.62 -4.08 -9.10
C MET A 11 7.33 -3.09 -10.23
N GLU A 12 6.07 -3.07 -10.68
CA GLU A 12 5.58 -2.17 -11.72
C GLU A 12 4.29 -1.46 -11.26
N VAL A 13 4.26 -0.13 -11.30
CA VAL A 13 3.06 0.65 -11.00
C VAL A 13 2.03 0.53 -12.11
N ARG A 14 0.77 0.26 -11.73
CA ARG A 14 -0.36 0.11 -12.66
C ARG A 14 -1.30 1.31 -12.62
N GLU A 15 -1.74 1.69 -11.43
CA GLU A 15 -2.78 2.71 -11.26
C GLU A 15 -2.66 3.36 -9.88
N VAL A 16 -2.97 4.66 -9.80
CA VAL A 16 -3.07 5.39 -8.52
C VAL A 16 -4.50 5.24 -8.00
N ILE A 17 -4.63 4.70 -6.78
CA ILE A 17 -5.92 4.51 -6.10
C ILE A 17 -6.29 5.74 -5.28
N LEU A 18 -5.30 6.28 -4.57
CA LEU A 18 -5.46 7.39 -3.64
C LEU A 18 -4.27 8.33 -3.74
N GLU A 19 -4.56 9.61 -3.80
CA GLU A 19 -3.58 10.68 -3.80
C GLU A 19 -4.01 11.76 -2.80
N ARG A 20 -3.12 12.16 -1.89
CA ARG A 20 -3.36 13.31 -1.01
C ARG A 20 -2.07 13.95 -0.52
N VAL A 21 -2.17 15.23 -0.16
CA VAL A 21 -1.08 15.95 0.51
C VAL A 21 -1.20 15.77 2.02
N LEU A 22 -0.12 15.32 2.66
CA LEU A 22 -0.06 15.18 4.12
C LEU A 22 -0.01 16.56 4.79
N GLN A 23 -1.03 16.88 5.56
CA GLN A 23 -1.19 18.21 6.20
C GLN A 23 0.02 18.64 7.04
N ASN A 24 0.69 17.70 7.71
CA ASN A 24 1.79 18.02 8.63
C ASN A 24 3.12 18.31 7.93
N THR A 25 3.37 17.66 6.79
CA THR A 25 4.68 17.73 6.10
C THR A 25 4.61 18.41 4.75
N GLY A 26 3.41 18.62 4.20
CA GLY A 26 3.21 19.04 2.82
C GLY A 26 3.56 17.97 1.79
N ALA A 27 3.88 16.75 2.24
CA ALA A 27 4.38 15.71 1.35
C ALA A 27 3.24 15.07 0.55
N LEU A 28 3.48 14.78 -0.73
CA LEU A 28 2.59 14.00 -1.58
C LEU A 28 2.62 12.53 -1.14
N LEU A 29 1.46 11.99 -0.79
CA LEU A 29 1.22 10.57 -0.54
C LEU A 29 0.40 10.01 -1.69
N GLU A 30 0.94 8.97 -2.33
CA GLU A 30 0.24 8.19 -3.34
C GLU A 30 0.15 6.74 -2.87
N ILE A 31 -1.01 6.12 -3.08
CA ILE A 31 -1.20 4.68 -2.91
C ILE A 31 -1.61 4.12 -4.26
N CYS A 32 -0.84 3.17 -4.75
CA CYS A 32 -1.00 2.65 -6.10
C CYS A 32 -1.25 1.14 -6.07
N VAL A 33 -2.01 0.64 -7.04
CA VAL A 33 -1.94 -0.77 -7.42
C VAL A 33 -0.61 -0.98 -8.13
N VAL A 34 0.17 -1.92 -7.63
CA VAL A 34 1.41 -2.38 -8.26
C VAL A 34 1.30 -3.84 -8.61
N ARG A 35 1.98 -4.24 -9.68
CA ARG A 35 2.29 -5.63 -9.97
C ARG A 35 3.63 -5.94 -9.32
N HIS A 36 3.67 -6.86 -8.36
CA HIS A 36 4.89 -7.28 -7.67
C HIS A 36 5.00 -8.81 -7.74
N GLY A 37 6.09 -9.32 -8.30
CA GLY A 37 6.29 -10.76 -8.53
C GLY A 37 5.15 -11.40 -9.35
N ASN A 38 4.28 -12.19 -8.71
CA ASN A 38 3.11 -12.87 -9.32
C ASN A 38 1.72 -12.40 -8.86
N GLN A 39 1.64 -11.31 -8.10
CA GLN A 39 0.39 -10.71 -7.68
C GLN A 39 0.29 -9.20 -7.86
N TYR A 40 -0.92 -8.68 -7.62
CA TYR A 40 -1.15 -7.24 -7.49
C TYR A 40 -1.26 -6.89 -6.00
N GLU A 41 -0.65 -5.77 -5.62
CA GLU A 41 -0.54 -5.32 -4.23
C GLU A 41 -0.79 -3.80 -4.18
N ALA A 42 -1.14 -3.28 -3.01
CA ALA A 42 -1.08 -1.86 -2.74
C ALA A 42 0.35 -1.46 -2.34
N ALA A 43 0.90 -0.43 -2.98
CA ALA A 43 2.19 0.16 -2.60
C ALA A 43 2.01 1.62 -2.24
N VAL A 44 2.80 2.07 -1.25
CA VAL A 44 2.81 3.45 -0.78
C VAL A 44 4.00 4.17 -1.38
N PHE A 45 3.76 5.37 -1.89
CA PHE A 45 4.78 6.29 -2.34
C PHE A 45 4.65 7.61 -1.60
N MET A 46 5.77 8.16 -1.16
CA MET A 46 5.84 9.47 -0.54
C MET A 46 6.88 10.29 -1.29
N GLU A 47 6.47 11.41 -1.89
CA GLU A 47 7.32 12.17 -2.84
C GLU A 47 7.88 11.25 -3.94
N HIS A 48 7.01 10.41 -4.51
CA HIS A 48 7.32 9.37 -5.49
C HIS A 48 8.31 8.28 -5.02
N LYS A 49 8.78 8.30 -3.77
CA LYS A 49 9.67 7.27 -3.22
C LYS A 49 8.87 6.14 -2.60
N TYR A 50 9.16 4.91 -3.02
CA TYR A 50 8.55 3.71 -2.49
C TYR A 50 8.76 3.59 -0.97
N LYS A 51 7.70 3.22 -0.26
CA LYS A 51 7.70 2.90 1.16
C LYS A 51 7.25 1.45 1.32
N PRO A 52 8.14 0.54 1.81
CA PRO A 52 7.76 -0.84 2.08
C PRO A 52 6.57 -0.91 3.03
N GLY A 53 5.65 -1.84 2.79
CA GLY A 53 4.43 -2.01 3.56
C GLY A 53 3.71 -3.31 3.22
N PRO A 54 2.64 -3.65 3.98
CA PRO A 54 1.80 -4.79 3.67
C PRO A 54 1.12 -4.63 2.29
N PRO A 55 0.79 -5.75 1.61
CA PRO A 55 0.17 -5.72 0.29
C PRO A 55 -1.28 -5.20 0.31
N LEU A 56 -1.90 -5.14 1.49
CA LEU A 56 -3.20 -4.53 1.75
C LEU A 56 -3.14 -3.71 3.05
N PRO A 57 -4.03 -2.71 3.23
CA PRO A 57 -4.19 -2.01 4.50
C PRO A 57 -4.40 -2.98 5.66
N ARG A 58 -3.75 -2.70 6.79
CA ARG A 58 -3.93 -3.48 8.02
C ARG A 58 -4.62 -2.66 9.10
N PRO A 59 -5.45 -3.25 9.95
CA PRO A 59 -6.06 -2.53 11.06
C PRO A 59 -4.97 -2.00 12.01
N LEU A 60 -5.21 -0.81 12.56
CA LEU A 60 -4.44 -0.28 13.69
C LEU A 60 -4.86 -1.02 14.96
N GLU A 61 -3.90 -1.38 15.82
CA GLU A 61 -4.17 -1.98 17.14
C GLU A 61 -5.05 -1.06 18.00
N SER A 62 -4.80 0.24 17.89
CA SER A 62 -5.58 1.31 18.53
C SER A 62 -5.93 2.35 17.47
N PRO A 63 -7.18 2.37 16.95
CA PRO A 63 -7.63 3.43 16.06
C PRO A 63 -7.43 4.82 16.68
N ALA A 64 -6.98 5.79 15.88
CA ALA A 64 -6.64 7.13 16.33
C ALA A 64 -7.42 8.18 15.51
N GLY A 65 -8.40 8.81 16.14
CA GLY A 65 -9.33 9.71 15.44
C GLY A 65 -10.08 8.94 14.35
N GLU A 66 -10.03 9.45 13.12
CA GLU A 66 -10.65 8.81 11.94
C GLU A 66 -9.79 7.70 11.33
N LYS A 67 -8.55 7.51 11.80
CA LYS A 67 -7.64 6.52 11.24
C LYS A 67 -7.82 5.17 11.91
N THR A 68 -8.28 4.19 11.13
CA THR A 68 -8.60 2.83 11.57
C THR A 68 -7.62 1.80 11.02
N HIS A 69 -6.99 2.10 9.88
CA HIS A 69 -6.04 1.22 9.21
C HIS A 69 -4.69 1.92 9.00
N TRP A 70 -3.69 1.14 8.64
CA TRP A 70 -2.38 1.64 8.27
C TRP A 70 -1.77 0.90 7.10
N MET A 71 -0.87 1.60 6.43
CA MET A 71 0.08 1.05 5.46
C MET A 71 1.47 1.65 5.66
N GLY A 72 2.49 1.00 5.10
CA GLY A 72 3.89 1.45 5.19
C GLY A 72 4.57 1.14 6.54
N VAL A 73 5.88 0.88 6.54
CA VAL A 73 6.64 0.54 7.75
C VAL A 73 6.83 1.75 8.67
N ARG A 74 7.50 2.80 8.18
CA ARG A 74 7.82 4.03 8.92
C ARG A 74 8.05 5.23 7.97
N PRO A 75 7.37 6.37 8.19
CA PRO A 75 6.23 6.52 9.09
C PRO A 75 5.06 5.63 8.65
N LYS A 76 4.29 5.10 9.61
CA LYS A 76 3.01 4.43 9.28
C LYS A 76 2.06 5.47 8.71
N ILE A 77 1.40 5.13 7.62
CA ILE A 77 0.40 5.97 6.98
C ILE A 77 -0.97 5.54 7.48
N GLY A 78 -1.62 6.40 8.27
CA GLY A 78 -2.97 6.16 8.76
C GLY A 78 -4.03 6.37 7.68
N LEU A 79 -4.94 5.42 7.56
CA LEU A 79 -6.04 5.39 6.59
C LEU A 79 -7.38 5.37 7.33
N THR A 80 -8.38 6.07 6.78
CA THR A 80 -9.77 5.88 7.23
C THR A 80 -10.28 4.51 6.77
N THR A 81 -11.46 4.13 7.26
CA THR A 81 -12.09 2.88 6.84
C THR A 81 -12.42 2.91 5.35
N GLU A 82 -12.93 4.03 4.85
CA GLU A 82 -13.29 4.21 3.44
C GLU A 82 -12.05 4.12 2.53
N GLU A 83 -10.94 4.74 2.95
CA GLU A 83 -9.66 4.65 2.23
C GLU A 83 -9.17 3.20 2.18
N ALA A 84 -9.26 2.47 3.30
CA ALA A 84 -8.84 1.08 3.38
C ALA A 84 -9.72 0.15 2.53
N ASP A 85 -11.04 0.36 2.55
CA ASP A 85 -12.00 -0.41 1.77
C ASP A 85 -11.81 -0.19 0.28
N GLN A 86 -11.58 1.07 -0.15
CA GLN A 86 -11.29 1.40 -1.54
C GLN A 86 -10.02 0.70 -2.03
N ILE A 87 -8.92 0.79 -1.27
CA ILE A 87 -7.66 0.11 -1.63
C ILE A 87 -7.86 -1.40 -1.73
N THR A 88 -8.58 -1.98 -0.76
CA THR A 88 -8.87 -3.41 -0.73
C THR A 88 -9.68 -3.84 -1.95
N TYR A 89 -10.72 -3.08 -2.29
CA TYR A 89 -11.58 -3.34 -3.44
C TYR A 89 -10.78 -3.34 -4.75
N GLU A 90 -9.96 -2.32 -5.00
CA GLU A 90 -9.19 -2.21 -6.24
C GLU A 90 -8.16 -3.34 -6.37
N VAL A 91 -7.36 -3.57 -5.32
CA VAL A 91 -6.32 -4.61 -5.35
C VAL A 91 -6.94 -6.00 -5.49
N GLN A 92 -7.98 -6.31 -4.73
CA GLN A 92 -8.64 -7.61 -4.82
C GLN A 92 -9.39 -7.77 -6.14
N GLY A 93 -10.00 -6.70 -6.66
CA GLY A 93 -10.69 -6.68 -7.95
C GLY A 93 -9.76 -7.04 -9.09
N VAL A 94 -8.59 -6.41 -9.15
CA VAL A 94 -7.57 -6.71 -10.18
C VAL A 94 -7.03 -8.13 -10.03
N ASN A 95 -6.72 -8.58 -8.81
CA ASN A 95 -6.28 -9.97 -8.60
C ASN A 95 -7.37 -10.98 -9.03
N ALA A 96 -8.64 -10.71 -8.71
CA ALA A 96 -9.76 -11.57 -9.09
C ALA A 96 -9.94 -11.62 -10.62
N LEU A 97 -9.83 -10.47 -11.30
CA LEU A 97 -9.90 -10.38 -12.76
C LEU A 97 -8.87 -11.29 -13.44
N TYR A 98 -7.64 -11.31 -12.92
CA TYR A 98 -6.55 -12.14 -13.43
C TYR A 98 -6.47 -13.54 -12.80
N ARG A 99 -7.44 -13.92 -11.96
CA ARG A 99 -7.48 -15.20 -11.23
C ARG A 99 -6.22 -15.48 -10.41
N ILE A 100 -5.64 -14.43 -9.84
CA ILE A 100 -4.47 -14.51 -8.99
C ILE A 100 -4.92 -14.67 -7.54
N GLN A 101 -4.38 -15.67 -6.85
CA GLN A 101 -4.53 -15.80 -5.41
C GLN A 101 -3.40 -15.05 -4.72
N MET A 102 -3.74 -13.91 -4.11
CA MET A 102 -2.78 -13.10 -3.38
C MET A 102 -2.26 -13.83 -2.14
N ARG A 103 -0.97 -13.71 -1.88
CA ARG A 103 -0.27 -14.19 -0.68
C ARG A 103 0.23 -13.00 0.11
N ASP A 104 -0.25 -12.87 1.34
CA ASP A 104 0.27 -11.90 2.28
C ASP A 104 1.45 -12.50 3.04
N ASN A 105 2.67 -12.20 2.59
CA ASN A 105 3.90 -12.60 3.27
C ASN A 105 4.47 -11.47 4.15
N TRP A 106 3.73 -10.37 4.33
CA TRP A 106 4.24 -9.23 5.05
C TRP A 106 4.35 -9.51 6.55
N GLY A 107 5.56 -9.40 7.09
CA GLY A 107 5.86 -9.65 8.50
C GLY A 107 6.12 -11.12 8.86
N ALA A 108 5.88 -12.07 7.94
CA ALA A 108 6.12 -13.50 8.19
C ALA A 108 7.60 -13.85 8.42
N THR A 109 8.53 -12.94 8.12
CA THR A 109 9.97 -13.10 8.34
C THR A 109 10.47 -12.58 9.70
N LEU A 110 9.60 -12.00 10.54
CA LEU A 110 10.00 -11.43 11.84
C LEU A 110 9.76 -12.36 13.04
N ASP A 111 8.97 -13.43 12.87
CA ASP A 111 8.63 -14.39 13.94
C ASP A 111 9.57 -15.62 14.00
N VAL A 112 10.69 -15.59 13.25
CA VAL A 112 11.70 -16.67 13.25
C VAL A 112 13.04 -16.13 13.74
N ILE A 113 13.08 -15.54 14.94
CA ILE A 113 14.33 -15.33 15.72
C ILE A 113 14.02 -15.47 17.21
#